data_AF-A0A078GM31-F1
#
_entry.id   AF-A0A078GM31-F1
#
_cell.length_a   1.000
_cell.length_b   1.000
_cell.length_c   1.000
_cell.angle_alpha   90.00
_cell.angle_beta   90.00
_cell.angle_gamma   90.00
#
_symmetry.space_group_name_H-M   'P 1'
#
loop_
_entity.id
_entity.type
_entity.pdbx_description
1 polymer ?
#
loop_
_entity_poly.entity_id
_entity_poly.type
_entity_poly.pdbx_seq_one_letter_code
_entity_poly.pdbx_strand_id
1 'polypeptide(L)'
;MAKTDHQVFISFRGADVRKNFLSFLTDGLKRACVNYYVDTKETKGEVLDILLQRIQESRLVLIILSENYMQSNWCIKELRTTTKDIKVSRRKVIPIFYNVQVADVKDKWKVGEQAEGVEGEETVEEREKNVKEALMILTRHMGMRSDEYGTDCEFIEHIVKEVKKVLTSIEQEEKVKASVNTTVRSEGEKQEVSSLTGTNLPGEGEELETKENVNSWDGWYW
;
A
#
# COMPACT_ATOMS: atom_id res chain seq x y z
N MET A 1 -7.79 -11.17 22.42
CA MET A 1 -7.13 -10.23 21.51
C MET A 1 -7.21 -10.82 20.10
N ALA A 2 -8.03 -10.28 19.22
CA ALA A 2 -8.05 -10.74 17.82
C ALA A 2 -6.89 -10.06 17.09
N LYS A 3 -5.72 -10.70 17.08
CA LYS A 3 -4.57 -10.25 16.28
C LYS A 3 -4.66 -10.90 14.91
N THR A 4 -5.48 -10.34 14.03
CA THR A 4 -5.63 -10.82 12.65
C THR A 4 -5.65 -9.67 11.66
N ASP A 5 -4.72 -8.72 11.79
CA ASP A 5 -4.42 -7.80 10.70
C ASP A 5 -3.35 -8.46 9.84
N HIS A 6 -3.69 -8.73 8.58
CA HIS A 6 -2.75 -9.22 7.60
C HIS A 6 -1.63 -8.18 7.45
N GLN A 7 -0.39 -8.54 7.78
CA GLN A 7 0.73 -7.59 7.73
C GLN A 7 1.24 -7.42 6.30
N VAL A 8 1.17 -8.50 5.52
CA VAL A 8 1.69 -8.59 4.15
C VAL A 8 0.58 -9.02 3.20
N PHE A 9 0.33 -8.22 2.17
CA PHE A 9 -0.48 -8.61 1.02
C PHE A 9 0.43 -9.18 -0.08
N ILE A 10 0.06 -10.30 -0.70
CA ILE A 10 0.84 -10.95 -1.76
C ILE A 10 0.01 -11.05 -3.04
N SER A 11 0.43 -10.31 -4.07
CA SER A 11 -0.09 -10.38 -5.44
C SER A 11 0.84 -11.22 -6.32
N PHE A 12 0.27 -12.10 -7.14
CA PHE A 12 1.02 -13.02 -8.00
C PHE A 12 0.13 -13.60 -9.11
N ARG A 13 0.76 -14.18 -10.14
CA ARG A 13 0.08 -15.03 -11.12
C ARG A 13 0.09 -16.48 -10.65
N GLY A 14 -1.07 -17.02 -10.29
CA GLY A 14 -1.12 -18.36 -9.70
C GLY A 14 -0.74 -19.50 -10.64
N ALA A 15 -1.00 -19.36 -11.94
CA ALA A 15 -0.53 -20.29 -12.97
C ALA A 15 1.00 -20.46 -12.95
N ASP A 16 1.74 -19.44 -12.53
CA ASP A 16 3.21 -19.42 -12.59
C ASP A 16 3.84 -19.92 -11.30
N VAL A 17 3.34 -19.46 -10.14
CA VAL A 17 4.06 -19.61 -8.85
C VAL A 17 3.30 -20.34 -7.73
N ARG A 18 2.00 -20.66 -7.90
CA ARG A 18 1.15 -21.11 -6.78
C ARG A 18 1.64 -22.39 -6.10
N LYS A 19 1.98 -23.41 -6.89
CA LYS A 19 2.30 -24.77 -6.40
C LYS A 19 3.76 -24.98 -6.01
N ASN A 20 4.62 -24.01 -6.30
CA ASN A 20 6.07 -24.10 -6.09
C ASN A 20 6.52 -22.91 -5.23
N PHE A 21 7.12 -21.89 -5.83
CA PHE A 21 7.70 -20.72 -5.18
C PHE A 21 6.81 -20.10 -4.10
N LEU A 22 5.52 -19.85 -4.40
CA LEU A 22 4.61 -19.23 -3.45
C LEU A 22 4.33 -20.13 -2.23
N SER A 23 4.18 -21.44 -2.42
CA SER A 23 3.95 -22.37 -1.31
C SER A 23 5.12 -22.36 -0.33
N PHE A 24 6.35 -22.39 -0.83
CA PHE A 24 7.56 -22.31 0.00
C PHE A 24 7.74 -20.92 0.64
N LEU A 25 7.43 -19.84 -0.09
CA LEU A 25 7.48 -18.48 0.44
C LEU A 25 6.50 -18.30 1.61
N THR A 26 5.25 -18.72 1.43
CA THR A 26 4.21 -18.61 2.45
C THR A 26 4.53 -19.46 3.68
N ASP A 27 5.08 -20.66 3.49
CA ASP A 27 5.61 -21.47 4.59
C ASP A 27 6.77 -20.78 5.33
N GLY A 28 7.67 -20.12 4.60
CA GLY A 28 8.76 -19.32 5.17
C GLY A 28 8.26 -18.14 6.01
N LEU A 29 7.28 -17.38 5.50
CA LEU A 29 6.63 -16.28 6.23
C LEU A 29 5.93 -16.78 7.49
N LYS A 30 5.24 -17.93 7.39
CA LYS A 30 4.58 -18.57 8.54
C LYS A 30 5.58 -18.98 9.62
N ARG A 31 6.71 -19.61 9.25
CA ARG A 31 7.80 -19.95 10.19
C ARG A 31 8.41 -18.70 10.83
N ALA A 32 8.40 -17.58 10.12
CA ALA A 32 8.84 -16.29 10.61
C ALA A 32 7.81 -15.54 11.48
N CYS A 33 6.63 -16.13 11.74
CA CYS A 33 5.51 -15.51 12.46
C CYS A 33 5.00 -14.22 11.79
N VAL A 34 5.07 -14.15 10.46
CA VAL A 34 4.53 -13.03 9.67
C VAL A 34 3.13 -13.39 9.19
N ASN A 35 2.14 -12.59 9.55
CA ASN A 35 0.78 -12.75 9.04
C ASN A 35 0.68 -12.21 7.62
N TYR A 36 0.14 -13.00 6.70
CA TYR A 36 -0.01 -12.61 5.31
C TYR A 36 -1.43 -12.86 4.78
N TYR A 37 -1.76 -12.20 3.68
CA TYR A 37 -2.91 -12.46 2.84
C TYR A 37 -2.41 -12.75 1.42
N VAL A 38 -2.80 -13.90 0.88
CA VAL A 38 -2.49 -14.30 -0.50
C VAL A 38 -3.71 -14.00 -1.36
N ASP A 39 -3.53 -13.32 -2.48
CA ASP A 39 -4.61 -13.20 -3.46
C ASP A 39 -4.92 -14.56 -4.12
N THR A 40 -5.92 -15.28 -3.60
CA THR A 40 -6.18 -16.66 -4.02
C THR A 40 -7.04 -16.79 -5.27
N LYS A 41 -7.41 -15.68 -5.93
CA LYS A 41 -8.58 -15.60 -6.85
C LYS A 41 -8.40 -16.07 -8.30
N GLU A 42 -7.70 -17.17 -8.53
CA GLU A 42 -7.89 -17.85 -9.83
C GLU A 42 -9.22 -18.61 -9.91
N THR A 43 -9.96 -18.76 -8.81
CA THR A 43 -11.12 -19.68 -8.77
C THR A 43 -12.46 -19.10 -8.32
N LYS A 44 -12.52 -17.98 -7.57
CA LYS A 44 -13.81 -17.39 -7.14
C LYS A 44 -13.66 -15.88 -6.95
N GLY A 45 -14.42 -15.11 -7.72
CA GLY A 45 -14.40 -13.65 -7.65
C GLY A 45 -14.92 -13.12 -6.31
N GLU A 46 -14.04 -12.88 -5.34
CA GLU A 46 -14.42 -11.92 -4.30
C GLU A 46 -14.46 -10.52 -4.93
N VAL A 47 -15.34 -9.67 -4.41
CA VAL A 47 -15.59 -8.29 -4.86
C VAL A 47 -14.29 -7.48 -4.80
N LEU A 48 -14.08 -6.60 -5.79
CA LEU A 48 -12.93 -5.68 -5.86
C LEU A 48 -12.72 -4.93 -4.53
N ASP A 49 -13.81 -4.53 -3.86
CA ASP A 49 -13.78 -3.81 -2.59
C ASP A 49 -13.09 -4.59 -1.47
N ILE A 50 -13.28 -5.92 -1.40
CA ILE A 50 -12.62 -6.76 -0.40
C ILE A 50 -11.12 -6.76 -0.64
N LEU A 51 -10.70 -6.85 -1.91
CA LEU A 51 -9.29 -6.79 -2.27
C LEU A 51 -8.67 -5.43 -1.91
N LEU A 52 -9.35 -4.34 -2.28
CA LEU A 52 -8.91 -2.99 -1.93
C LEU A 52 -8.76 -2.86 -0.42
N GLN A 53 -9.72 -3.37 0.34
CA GLN A 53 -9.67 -3.39 1.79
C GLN A 53 -8.47 -4.20 2.32
N ARG A 54 -8.18 -5.39 1.78
CA ARG A 54 -7.02 -6.20 2.21
C ARG A 54 -5.69 -5.54 1.89
N ILE A 55 -5.57 -4.92 0.72
CA ILE A 55 -4.41 -4.08 0.38
C ILE A 55 -4.33 -2.92 1.37
N GLN A 56 -5.48 -2.33 1.74
CA GLN A 56 -5.55 -1.18 2.64
C GLN A 56 -5.23 -1.50 4.10
N GLU A 57 -5.57 -2.70 4.57
CA GLU A 57 -5.25 -3.19 5.91
C GLU A 57 -3.79 -3.66 6.01
N SER A 58 -3.17 -3.99 4.88
CA SER A 58 -1.80 -4.49 4.85
C SER A 58 -0.77 -3.37 4.95
N ARG A 59 0.29 -3.63 5.73
CA ARG A 59 1.41 -2.70 5.98
C ARG A 59 2.47 -2.79 4.88
N LEU A 60 2.57 -3.96 4.25
CA LEU A 60 3.51 -4.27 3.19
C LEU A 60 2.78 -4.98 2.05
N VAL A 61 3.11 -4.62 0.81
CA VAL A 61 2.64 -5.34 -0.38
C VAL A 61 3.84 -6.01 -1.08
N LEU A 62 3.75 -7.31 -1.33
CA LEU A 62 4.64 -8.08 -2.19
C LEU A 62 3.96 -8.28 -3.53
N ILE A 63 4.62 -7.86 -4.62
CA ILE A 63 4.14 -8.13 -5.99
C ILE A 63 5.13 -9.06 -6.67
N ILE A 64 4.72 -10.30 -6.90
CA ILE A 64 5.51 -11.32 -7.59
C ILE A 64 5.22 -11.23 -9.08
N LEU A 65 6.11 -10.55 -9.79
CA LEU A 65 6.09 -10.39 -11.24
C LEU A 65 6.72 -11.64 -11.88
N SER A 66 5.89 -12.40 -12.59
CA SER A 66 6.26 -13.62 -13.31
C SER A 66 5.77 -13.56 -14.77
N GLU A 67 6.21 -14.51 -15.59
CA GLU A 67 6.03 -14.51 -17.06
C GLU A 67 4.61 -14.18 -17.52
N ASN A 68 3.58 -14.75 -16.90
CA ASN A 68 2.18 -14.60 -17.33
C ASN A 68 1.39 -13.60 -16.47
N TYR A 69 2.05 -12.75 -15.68
CA TYR A 69 1.38 -11.79 -14.80
C TYR A 69 0.42 -10.87 -15.58
N MET A 70 0.83 -10.39 -16.76
CA MET A 70 0.02 -9.50 -17.59
C MET A 70 -1.13 -10.21 -18.34
N GLN A 71 -1.25 -11.53 -18.23
CA GLN A 71 -2.39 -12.27 -18.80
C GLN A 71 -3.60 -12.31 -17.86
N SER A 72 -3.45 -11.83 -16.62
CA SER A 72 -4.53 -11.76 -15.64
C SER A 72 -5.06 -10.34 -15.50
N ASN A 73 -6.32 -10.14 -15.93
CA ASN A 73 -7.11 -8.94 -15.67
C ASN A 73 -7.04 -8.52 -14.19
N TRP A 74 -7.04 -9.50 -13.29
CA TRP A 74 -6.99 -9.27 -11.85
C TRP A 74 -5.62 -8.76 -11.39
N CYS A 75 -4.53 -9.42 -11.82
CA CYS A 75 -3.16 -9.00 -11.48
C CYS A 75 -2.87 -7.57 -11.98
N ILE A 76 -3.42 -7.18 -13.13
CA ILE A 76 -3.33 -5.81 -13.66
C ILE A 76 -4.07 -4.81 -12.75
N LYS A 77 -5.27 -5.14 -12.29
CA LYS A 77 -6.01 -4.27 -11.36
C LYS A 77 -5.27 -4.11 -10.04
N GLU A 78 -4.74 -5.19 -9.48
CA GLU A 78 -3.94 -5.17 -8.26
C GLU A 78 -2.71 -4.27 -8.39
N LEU A 79 -2.01 -4.37 -9.53
CA LEU A 79 -0.87 -3.52 -9.86
C LEU A 79 -1.28 -2.04 -9.91
N ARG A 80 -2.38 -1.70 -10.60
CA ARG A 80 -2.88 -0.32 -10.71
C ARG A 80 -3.31 0.24 -9.35
N THR A 81 -4.04 -0.55 -8.56
CA THR A 81 -4.44 -0.17 -7.21
C THR A 81 -3.22 0.09 -6.34
N THR A 82 -2.30 -0.86 -6.29
CA THR A 82 -1.12 -0.76 -5.42
C THR A 82 -0.28 0.45 -5.79
N THR A 83 -0.10 0.73 -7.08
CA THR A 83 0.69 1.88 -7.54
C THR A 83 0.01 3.23 -7.30
N LYS A 84 -1.33 3.31 -7.37
CA LYS A 84 -2.07 4.48 -6.87
C LYS A 84 -1.84 4.68 -5.37
N ASP A 85 -1.93 3.60 -4.60
CA ASP A 85 -1.70 3.64 -3.16
C ASP A 85 -0.25 4.03 -2.79
N ILE A 86 0.76 3.58 -3.54
CA ILE A 86 2.16 4.01 -3.36
C ILE A 86 2.27 5.55 -3.46
N LYS A 87 1.59 6.16 -4.44
CA LYS A 87 1.62 7.61 -4.65
C LYS A 87 0.98 8.39 -3.48
N VAL A 88 -0.05 7.82 -2.84
CA VAL A 88 -0.90 8.53 -1.88
C VAL A 88 -0.57 8.20 -0.41
N SER A 89 -0.26 6.94 -0.09
CA SER A 89 -0.38 6.40 1.28
C SER A 89 0.93 5.99 1.97
N ARG A 90 2.10 6.24 1.35
CA ARG A 90 3.44 5.83 1.85
C ARG A 90 3.59 4.33 2.18
N ARG A 91 2.67 3.46 1.75
CA ARG A 91 2.80 2.00 1.91
C ARG A 91 4.12 1.52 1.32
N LYS A 92 4.72 0.53 1.97
CA LYS A 92 5.93 -0.12 1.45
C LYS A 92 5.51 -1.21 0.48
N VAL A 93 6.17 -1.25 -0.66
CA VAL A 93 5.97 -2.26 -1.70
C VAL A 93 7.32 -2.85 -2.05
N ILE A 94 7.39 -4.18 -2.13
CA ILE A 94 8.58 -4.90 -2.58
C ILE A 94 8.20 -5.65 -3.86
N PRO A 95 8.69 -5.18 -5.02
CA PRO A 95 8.63 -5.95 -6.26
C PRO A 95 9.53 -7.19 -6.17
N ILE A 96 9.01 -8.35 -6.54
CA ILE A 96 9.76 -9.60 -6.69
C ILE A 96 9.74 -9.97 -8.17
N PHE A 97 10.90 -9.95 -8.81
CA PHE A 97 11.06 -10.35 -10.21
C PHE A 97 11.43 -11.83 -10.25
N TYR A 98 10.44 -12.67 -10.53
CA TYR A 98 10.60 -14.12 -10.50
C TYR A 98 10.67 -14.69 -11.92
N ASN A 99 11.87 -15.16 -12.30
CA ASN A 99 12.20 -15.72 -13.61
C ASN A 99 11.89 -14.76 -14.79
N VAL A 100 12.04 -13.46 -14.55
CA VAL A 100 11.81 -12.40 -15.53
C VAL A 100 12.91 -11.34 -15.42
N GLN A 101 13.27 -10.73 -16.55
CA GLN A 101 14.21 -9.61 -16.55
C GLN A 101 13.49 -8.30 -16.24
N VAL A 102 14.08 -7.46 -15.37
CA VAL A 102 13.51 -6.14 -15.01
C VAL A 102 13.32 -5.25 -16.24
N ALA A 103 14.25 -5.30 -17.20
CA ALA A 103 14.14 -4.55 -18.45
C ALA A 103 12.92 -4.97 -19.28
N ASP A 104 12.62 -6.28 -19.33
CA ASP A 104 11.48 -6.79 -20.07
C ASP A 104 10.15 -6.38 -19.40
N VAL A 105 10.09 -6.46 -18.07
CA VAL A 105 8.93 -5.98 -17.28
C VAL A 105 8.66 -4.50 -17.56
N LYS A 106 9.71 -3.68 -17.64
CA LYS A 106 9.58 -2.24 -17.80
C LYS A 106 9.18 -1.84 -19.23
N ASP A 107 9.80 -2.46 -20.24
CA ASP A 107 9.80 -1.93 -21.60
C ASP A 107 9.09 -2.84 -22.62
N LYS A 108 8.95 -4.14 -22.34
CA LYS A 108 8.43 -5.13 -23.30
C LYS A 108 7.09 -5.74 -22.92
N TRP A 109 6.75 -5.77 -21.63
CA TRP A 109 5.48 -6.31 -21.18
C TRP A 109 4.30 -5.50 -21.73
N LYS A 110 3.29 -6.24 -22.18
CA LYS A 110 2.04 -5.72 -22.73
C LYS A 110 0.88 -6.40 -22.02
N VAL A 111 -0.29 -5.76 -22.00
CA VAL A 111 -1.51 -6.43 -21.53
C VAL A 111 -1.76 -7.64 -22.44
N GLY A 112 -1.85 -8.83 -21.85
CA GLY A 112 -2.07 -10.05 -22.61
C GLY A 112 -3.50 -10.15 -23.13
N GLU A 113 -3.70 -10.87 -24.24
CA GLU A 113 -5.02 -11.08 -24.85
C GLU A 113 -6.05 -11.67 -23.86
N GLN A 114 -5.61 -12.56 -22.96
CA GLN A 114 -6.47 -13.13 -21.90
C GLN A 114 -6.88 -12.13 -20.81
N ALA A 115 -6.16 -11.02 -20.73
CA ALA A 115 -6.49 -9.87 -19.90
C ALA A 115 -7.24 -8.78 -20.69
N GLU A 116 -7.68 -9.05 -21.92
CA GLU A 116 -8.55 -8.14 -22.65
C GLU A 116 -9.97 -8.16 -22.07
N GLY A 117 -10.67 -7.04 -22.25
CA GLY A 117 -11.84 -6.69 -21.47
C GLY A 117 -11.59 -5.35 -20.81
N VAL A 118 -11.92 -4.28 -21.52
CA VAL A 118 -12.00 -2.95 -20.92
C VAL A 118 -13.10 -2.99 -19.85
N GLU A 119 -12.77 -2.55 -18.63
CA GLU A 119 -13.82 -2.19 -17.67
C GLU A 119 -14.18 -0.73 -17.84
N GLY A 120 -15.47 -0.46 -18.05
CA GLY A 120 -15.96 0.90 -18.23
C GLY A 120 -15.59 1.50 -19.59
N GLU A 121 -15.24 2.79 -19.59
CA GLU A 121 -15.01 3.61 -20.80
C GLU A 121 -13.53 3.68 -21.24
N GLU A 122 -12.61 2.95 -20.60
CA GLU A 122 -11.17 3.02 -20.85
C GLU A 122 -10.81 2.48 -22.27
N THR A 123 -9.94 3.14 -23.02
CA THR A 123 -9.50 2.56 -24.31
C THR A 123 -8.40 1.51 -24.10
N VAL A 124 -8.20 0.61 -25.07
CA VAL A 124 -7.06 -0.34 -25.02
C VAL A 124 -5.73 0.40 -24.89
N GLU A 125 -5.56 1.51 -25.61
CA GLU A 125 -4.36 2.34 -25.55
C GLU A 125 -4.16 3.02 -24.19
N GLU A 126 -5.24 3.56 -23.61
CA GLU A 126 -5.21 4.15 -22.27
C GLU A 126 -4.87 3.10 -21.20
N ARG A 127 -5.46 1.91 -21.31
CA ARG A 127 -5.15 0.79 -20.43
C ARG A 127 -3.67 0.40 -20.51
N GLU A 128 -3.14 0.25 -21.71
CA GLU A 128 -1.73 -0.09 -21.94
C GLU A 128 -0.79 0.96 -21.34
N LYS A 129 -1.11 2.24 -21.56
CA LYS A 129 -0.38 3.38 -20.99
C LYS A 129 -0.41 3.37 -19.46
N ASN A 130 -1.58 3.13 -18.86
CA ASN A 130 -1.76 3.08 -17.41
C ASN A 130 -0.98 1.92 -16.77
N VAL A 131 -0.99 0.74 -17.41
CA VAL A 131 -0.20 -0.42 -16.96
C VAL A 131 1.29 -0.12 -17.05
N LYS A 132 1.74 0.48 -18.16
CA LYS A 132 3.15 0.85 -18.34
C LYS A 132 3.62 1.86 -17.28
N GLU A 133 2.80 2.86 -16.95
CA GLU A 133 3.11 3.79 -15.88
C GLU A 133 3.23 3.09 -14.53
N ALA A 134 2.31 2.18 -14.22
CA ALA A 134 2.33 1.39 -12.99
C ALA A 134 3.61 0.54 -12.87
N LEU A 135 4.01 -0.14 -13.94
CA LEU A 135 5.27 -0.91 -13.98
C LEU A 135 6.50 -0.02 -13.83
N MET A 136 6.53 1.16 -14.45
CA MET A 136 7.61 2.11 -14.25
C MET A 136 7.73 2.60 -12.81
N ILE A 137 6.60 2.84 -12.13
CA ILE A 137 6.60 3.22 -10.71
C ILE A 137 7.13 2.06 -9.88
N LEU A 138 6.60 0.86 -10.10
CA LEU A 138 6.96 -0.33 -9.33
C LEU A 138 8.45 -0.67 -9.48
N THR A 139 8.98 -0.61 -10.70
CA THR A 139 10.39 -0.92 -11.00
C THR A 139 11.40 0.11 -10.48
N ARG A 140 10.95 1.34 -10.12
CA ARG A 140 11.81 2.32 -9.42
C ARG A 140 12.07 1.97 -7.96
N HIS A 141 11.22 1.13 -7.36
CA HIS A 141 11.48 0.61 -6.02
C HIS A 141 12.57 -0.45 -6.06
N MET A 142 13.37 -0.57 -4.99
CA MET A 142 14.32 -1.68 -4.84
C MET A 142 13.53 -2.99 -4.81
N GLY A 143 13.46 -3.67 -5.95
CA GLY A 143 12.90 -5.00 -6.07
C GLY A 143 13.99 -6.05 -6.01
N MET A 144 13.60 -7.28 -5.68
CA MET A 144 14.50 -8.41 -5.57
C MET A 144 14.35 -9.30 -6.80
N ARG A 145 15.44 -9.79 -7.37
CA ARG A 145 15.41 -10.60 -8.58
C ARG A 145 15.82 -12.04 -8.28
N SER A 146 15.10 -13.02 -8.83
CA SER A 146 15.44 -14.43 -8.62
C SER A 146 16.77 -14.82 -9.27
N ASP A 147 17.17 -14.12 -10.33
CA ASP A 147 18.42 -14.37 -11.07
C ASP A 147 19.70 -14.01 -10.29
N GLU A 148 19.58 -13.34 -9.15
CA GLU A 148 20.68 -13.03 -8.24
C GLU A 148 20.99 -14.18 -7.26
N TYR A 149 20.21 -15.26 -7.29
CA TYR A 149 20.29 -16.38 -6.34
C TYR A 149 20.49 -17.71 -7.07
N GLY A 150 21.18 -18.65 -6.44
CA GLY A 150 21.44 -19.96 -7.03
C GLY A 150 20.23 -20.88 -6.99
N THR A 151 19.31 -20.66 -6.03
CA THR A 151 18.08 -21.46 -5.87
C THR A 151 16.91 -20.63 -5.38
N ASP A 152 15.69 -21.11 -5.62
CA ASP A 152 14.47 -20.54 -5.04
C ASP A 152 14.50 -20.54 -3.51
N CYS A 153 15.13 -21.53 -2.89
CA CYS A 153 15.25 -21.61 -1.42
C CYS A 153 16.03 -20.42 -0.86
N GLU A 154 17.23 -20.15 -1.42
CA GLU A 154 18.06 -19.01 -1.03
C GLU A 154 17.33 -17.69 -1.27
N PHE A 155 16.64 -17.58 -2.41
CA PHE A 155 15.88 -16.38 -2.74
C PHE A 155 14.73 -16.15 -1.73
N ILE A 156 13.96 -17.19 -1.42
CA ILE A 156 12.86 -17.15 -0.46
C ILE A 156 13.36 -16.77 0.94
N GLU A 157 14.46 -17.35 1.40
CA GLU A 157 15.06 -17.01 2.69
C GLU A 157 15.41 -15.51 2.76
N HIS A 158 15.95 -14.97 1.67
CA HIS A 158 16.24 -13.55 1.58
C HIS A 158 14.96 -12.69 1.58
N ILE A 159 13.91 -13.09 0.84
CA ILE A 159 12.62 -12.38 0.81
C ILE A 159 12.03 -12.32 2.22
N VAL A 160 11.98 -13.45 2.93
CA VAL A 160 11.45 -13.50 4.30
C VAL A 160 12.24 -12.60 5.23
N LYS A 161 13.57 -12.58 5.11
CA LYS A 161 14.44 -11.69 5.91
C LYS A 161 14.13 -10.22 5.63
N GLU A 162 14.00 -9.83 4.36
CA GLU A 162 13.72 -8.44 3.99
C GLU A 162 12.32 -8.01 4.43
N VAL A 163 11.31 -8.87 4.28
CA VAL A 163 9.95 -8.66 4.78
C VAL A 163 9.96 -8.35 6.28
N LYS A 164 10.64 -9.16 7.09
CA LYS A 164 10.73 -8.93 8.55
C LYS A 164 11.40 -7.58 8.87
N LYS A 165 12.47 -7.26 8.16
CA LYS A 165 13.20 -6.00 8.34
C LYS A 165 12.31 -4.81 8.03
N VAL A 166 11.62 -4.82 6.89
CA VAL A 166 10.68 -3.75 6.50
C VAL A 166 9.55 -3.60 7.50
N LEU A 167 8.90 -4.71 7.91
CA LEU A 167 7.84 -4.66 8.92
C LEU A 167 8.34 -4.07 10.25
N THR A 168 9.54 -4.45 10.68
CA THR A 168 10.15 -3.89 11.90
C THR A 168 10.38 -2.38 11.76
N SER A 169 10.87 -1.91 10.61
CA SER A 169 11.04 -0.48 10.35
C SER A 169 9.72 0.28 10.40
N ILE A 170 8.65 -0.27 9.80
CA ILE A 170 7.31 0.34 9.86
C ILE A 170 6.82 0.44 11.31
N GLU A 171 7.03 -0.59 12.15
CA GLU A 171 6.63 -0.56 13.56
C GLU A 171 7.34 0.54 14.34
N GLN A 172 8.61 0.79 14.06
CA GLN A 172 9.35 1.87 14.73
C GLN A 172 8.89 3.24 14.25
N GLU A 173 8.67 3.42 12.95
CA GLU A 173 8.14 4.68 12.39
C GLU A 173 6.76 5.04 13.00
N GLU A 174 5.88 4.04 13.18
CA GLU A 174 4.57 4.21 13.81
C GLU A 174 4.68 4.62 15.28
N LYS A 175 5.58 3.97 16.05
CA LYS A 175 5.84 4.32 17.46
C LYS A 175 6.36 5.76 17.60
N VAL A 176 7.31 6.16 16.76
CA VAL A 176 7.86 7.52 16.78
C VAL A 176 6.76 8.56 16.51
N LYS A 177 5.91 8.34 15.51
CA LYS A 177 4.77 9.23 15.20
C LYS A 177 3.76 9.32 16.35
N ALA A 178 3.47 8.19 17.00
CA ALA A 178 2.57 8.17 18.15
C ALA A 178 3.12 9.00 19.31
N SER A 179 4.41 8.85 19.64
CA SER A 179 5.06 9.61 20.71
C SER A 179 5.11 11.13 20.42
N VAL A 180 5.38 11.53 19.18
CA VAL A 180 5.39 12.95 18.78
C VAL A 180 4.00 13.58 18.95
N ASN A 181 2.95 12.89 18.52
CA ASN A 181 1.58 13.39 18.64
C ASN A 181 1.12 13.53 20.10
N THR A 182 1.59 12.67 21.02
CA THR A 182 1.30 12.79 22.46
C THR A 182 1.97 14.02 23.07
N THR A 183 3.23 14.28 22.73
CA THR A 183 3.97 15.45 23.25
C THR A 183 3.33 16.76 22.81
N VAL A 184 2.98 16.91 21.53
CA VAL A 184 2.33 18.12 20.98
C VAL A 184 1.00 18.41 21.67
N ARG A 185 0.21 17.37 21.98
CA ARG A 185 -1.07 17.52 22.70
C ARG A 185 -0.87 17.99 24.15
N SER A 186 0.15 17.46 24.82
CA SER A 186 0.48 17.87 26.20
C SER A 186 1.08 19.27 26.32
N GLU A 187 1.69 19.79 25.25
CA GLU A 187 2.20 21.18 25.19
C GLU A 187 1.09 22.19 24.83
N GLY A 188 0.15 21.81 23.96
CA GLY A 188 -1.02 22.63 23.66
C GLY A 188 -1.94 22.83 24.88
N GLU A 189 -2.15 21.78 25.68
CA GLU A 189 -2.95 21.87 26.92
C GLU A 189 -2.26 22.73 28.00
N LYS A 190 -0.92 22.81 28.02
CA LYS A 190 -0.20 23.69 28.97
C LYS A 190 -0.32 25.18 28.63
N GLN A 191 -0.49 25.55 27.36
CA GLN A 191 -0.72 26.95 26.98
C GLN A 191 -2.16 27.40 27.23
N GLU A 192 -3.15 26.49 27.18
CA GLU A 192 -4.55 26.81 27.44
C GLU A 192 -4.87 26.93 28.95
N VAL A 193 -4.22 26.11 29.78
CA VAL A 193 -4.39 26.20 31.25
C VAL A 193 -3.74 27.47 31.84
N SER A 194 -2.73 28.05 31.19
CA SER A 194 -2.11 29.29 31.68
C SER A 194 -2.93 30.55 31.40
N SER A 195 -4.03 30.49 30.63
CA SER A 195 -4.90 31.65 30.36
C SER A 195 -6.17 31.70 31.24
N LEU A 196 -6.40 30.72 32.11
CA LEU A 196 -7.66 30.59 32.88
C LEU A 196 -7.58 30.97 34.37
N THR A 197 -6.47 31.54 34.85
CA THR A 197 -6.39 32.13 36.20
C THR A 197 -6.32 33.65 36.16
N GLY A 198 -7.36 34.29 35.64
CA GLY A 198 -7.62 35.73 35.77
C GLY A 198 -8.94 35.93 36.51
N THR A 199 -8.88 36.15 37.83
CA THR A 199 -10.04 36.51 38.65
C THR A 199 -10.55 37.89 38.26
N ASN A 200 -11.86 38.04 38.01
CA ASN A 200 -12.52 39.36 38.02
C ASN A 200 -13.91 39.29 38.68
N LEU A 201 -14.11 40.20 39.63
CA LEU A 201 -15.39 40.60 40.24
C LEU A 201 -16.16 41.57 39.30
N PRO A 202 -17.47 41.78 39.50
CA PRO A 202 -18.35 42.37 38.49
C PRO A 202 -18.38 43.89 38.53
N GLY A 203 -18.47 44.50 37.35
CA GLY A 203 -18.79 45.91 37.13
C GLY A 203 -19.83 46.05 36.04
N GLU A 204 -20.86 46.84 36.33
CA GLU A 204 -22.03 47.14 35.52
C GLU A 204 -21.70 47.89 34.22
N GLY A 205 -22.61 47.82 33.25
CA GLY A 205 -22.86 48.94 32.33
C GLY A 205 -22.71 48.68 30.83
N GLU A 206 -23.86 48.85 30.16
CA GLU A 206 -24.04 49.36 28.79
C GLU A 206 -24.16 48.40 27.59
N GLU A 207 -24.96 48.92 26.66
CA GLU A 207 -25.89 48.29 25.73
C GLU A 207 -25.46 48.62 24.29
N LEU A 208 -25.87 47.76 23.35
CA LEU A 208 -26.00 47.98 21.89
C LEU A 208 -24.71 48.18 21.04
N GLU A 209 -24.44 47.22 20.14
CA GLU A 209 -24.83 47.33 18.72
C GLU A 209 -24.43 46.06 17.95
N THR A 210 -25.39 45.51 17.21
CA THR A 210 -25.22 44.43 16.24
C THR A 210 -24.60 44.97 14.95
N LYS A 211 -23.52 44.35 14.48
CA LYS A 211 -23.15 44.38 13.05
C LYS A 211 -22.77 42.97 12.58
N GLU A 212 -23.63 42.46 11.72
CA GLU A 212 -23.32 41.40 10.78
C GLU A 212 -22.09 41.81 9.95
N ASN A 213 -21.16 40.86 9.73
CA ASN A 213 -20.50 40.84 8.44
C ASN A 213 -20.17 39.41 8.01
N VAL A 214 -20.70 39.12 6.83
CA VAL A 214 -20.48 37.95 5.99
C VAL A 214 -19.05 37.98 5.45
N ASN A 215 -18.41 36.81 5.32
CA ASN A 215 -17.50 36.45 4.21
C ASN A 215 -17.08 34.98 4.39
N SER A 216 -17.66 34.06 3.61
CA SER A 216 -17.24 33.67 2.25
C SER A 216 -16.05 32.71 2.28
N TRP A 217 -16.36 31.41 2.16
CA TRP A 217 -15.41 30.31 2.02
C TRP A 217 -15.41 29.86 0.56
N ASP A 218 -14.35 30.19 -0.16
CA ASP A 218 -13.88 29.56 -1.40
C ASP A 218 -12.34 29.63 -1.34
N GLY A 219 -11.53 28.68 -1.79
CA GLY A 219 -11.79 27.53 -2.64
C GLY A 219 -10.57 26.60 -2.67
N TRP A 220 -10.80 25.41 -3.18
CA TRP A 220 -9.86 24.31 -3.35
C TRP A 220 -9.19 24.33 -4.74
N TYR A 221 -8.09 23.60 -4.86
CA TYR A 221 -7.38 23.12 -6.06
C TYR A 221 -6.46 24.08 -6.80
N TRP A 222 -5.15 23.77 -6.78
CA TRP A 222 -4.38 23.32 -7.95
C TRP A 222 -3.35 22.27 -7.50
#